data_AF-A0A9E2UBH3-F1
#
_entry.id   AF-A0A9E2UBH3-F1
#
_cell.length_a   1.000
_cell.length_b   1.000
_cell.length_c   1.000
_cell.angle_alpha   90.00
_cell.angle_beta   90.00
_cell.angle_gamma   90.00
#
_symmetry.space_group_name_H-M   'P 1'
#
loop_
_entity.id
_entity.type
_entity.pdbx_description
1 polymer ?
#
loop_
_entity_poly.entity_id
_entity_poly.type
_entity_poly.pdbx_seq_one_letter_code
_entity_poly.pdbx_strand_id
1 'polypeptide(L)'
;MAVLRVNVDDYAEVWLNGELPRLAGRPSPGAIQGFNMPHRLVLSRNVSPGDKFEIAVFAINGPISAAPANFLFVREAKVEFFR
;
A
#
# COMPACT_ATOMS: atom_id res chain seq x y z
N MET A 1 -15.55 3.51 7.78
CA MET A 1 -14.33 3.61 6.94
C MET A 1 -13.69 2.25 6.74
N ALA A 2 -13.30 1.92 5.50
CA ALA A 2 -12.49 0.74 5.18
C ALA A 2 -11.07 1.16 4.82
N VAL A 3 -10.07 0.43 5.35
CA VAL A 3 -8.65 0.69 5.14
C VAL A 3 -7.97 -0.60 4.72
N LEU A 4 -7.25 -0.57 3.60
CA LEU A 4 -6.31 -1.64 3.27
C LEU A 4 -5.03 -1.42 4.07
N ARG A 5 -4.66 -2.42 4.85
CA ARG A 5 -3.32 -2.54 5.42
C ARG A 5 -2.56 -3.61 4.63
N VAL A 6 -1.48 -3.19 3.98
CA VAL A 6 -0.60 -4.08 3.20
C VAL A 6 0.85 -3.84 3.59
N ASN A 7 1.62 -4.90 3.70
CA ASN A 7 3.05 -4.83 3.97
C ASN A 7 3.76 -5.76 3.00
N VAL A 8 4.75 -5.21 2.32
CA VAL A 8 5.59 -5.90 1.35
C VAL A 8 7.03 -5.73 1.77
N ASP A 9 7.85 -6.70 1.38
CA ASP A 9 9.28 -6.62 1.60
C ASP A 9 9.92 -5.37 0.99
N ASP A 10 10.78 -4.77 1.80
CA ASP A 10 11.61 -3.61 1.53
C ASP A 10 10.81 -2.36 1.16
N TYR A 11 10.38 -2.20 -0.08
CA TYR A 11 9.61 -1.03 -0.51
C TYR A 11 8.40 -1.41 -1.35
N ALA A 12 7.34 -0.63 -1.15
CA ALA A 12 6.17 -0.68 -2.02
C ALA A 12 5.60 0.70 -2.31
N GLU A 13 4.99 0.79 -3.46
CA GLU A 13 3.97 1.79 -3.77
C GLU A 13 2.62 1.08 -3.93
N VAL A 14 1.52 1.76 -3.61
CA VAL A 14 0.17 1.20 -3.61
C VAL A 14 -0.81 2.19 -4.23
N TRP A 15 -1.55 1.71 -5.23
CA TRP A 15 -2.55 2.46 -5.99
C TRP A 15 -3.94 1.95 -5.66
N LEU A 16 -4.90 2.86 -5.68
CA LEU A 16 -6.32 2.58 -5.50
C LEU A 16 -7.05 3.04 -6.75
N ASN A 17 -7.75 2.13 -7.43
CA ASN A 17 -8.53 2.39 -8.63
C ASN A 17 -7.73 3.14 -9.71
N GLY A 18 -6.48 2.72 -9.94
CA GLY A 18 -5.57 3.33 -10.92
C GLY A 18 -4.90 4.63 -10.45
N GLU A 19 -5.25 5.16 -9.27
CA GLU A 19 -4.68 6.40 -8.74
C GLU A 19 -3.67 6.14 -7.61
N LEU A 20 -2.55 6.84 -7.64
CA LEU A 20 -1.60 6.88 -6.52
C LEU A 20 -2.05 7.96 -5.52
N PRO A 21 -2.54 7.63 -4.32
CA PRO A 21 -3.14 8.63 -3.44
C PRO A 21 -2.07 9.50 -2.78
N ARG A 22 -1.73 10.62 -3.42
CA ARG A 22 -0.64 11.53 -3.02
C ARG A 22 -1.05 12.99 -3.09
N LEU A 23 -0.41 13.83 -2.28
CA LEU A 23 -0.54 15.29 -2.35
C LEU A 23 0.83 15.93 -2.17
N ALA A 24 1.13 16.97 -2.95
CA ALA A 24 2.39 17.69 -2.84
C ALA A 24 2.60 18.26 -1.42
N GLY A 25 3.82 18.11 -0.89
CA GLY A 25 4.17 18.60 0.45
C GLY A 25 3.62 17.78 1.62
N ARG A 26 3.02 16.60 1.38
CA ARG A 26 2.59 15.68 2.44
C ARG A 26 3.07 14.26 2.18
N PRO A 27 3.36 13.47 3.23
CA PRO A 27 3.54 12.03 3.10
C PRO A 27 2.32 11.41 2.41
N SER A 28 2.58 10.61 1.38
CA SER A 28 1.54 9.94 0.60
C SER A 28 1.31 8.55 1.19
N PRO A 29 0.09 8.15 1.57
CA PRO A 29 -0.20 6.81 2.06
C PRO A 29 0.08 5.71 1.02
N GLY A 30 0.08 6.06 -0.28
CA GLY A 30 0.40 5.13 -1.37
C GLY A 30 1.86 5.14 -1.82
N ALA A 31 2.67 6.13 -1.44
CA ALA A 31 4.09 6.15 -1.80
C ALA A 31 4.92 5.25 -0.87
N ILE A 32 6.20 5.06 -1.21
CA ILE A 32 7.17 4.34 -0.38
C ILE A 32 7.24 5.00 1.01
N GLN A 33 6.93 4.22 2.06
CA GLN A 33 6.92 4.69 3.46
C GLN A 33 8.26 4.45 4.19
N GLY A 34 9.03 3.45 3.76
CA GLY A 34 10.25 3.02 4.43
C GLY A 34 10.47 1.51 4.31
N PHE A 35 11.61 1.03 4.80
CA PHE A 35 12.02 -0.36 4.67
C PHE A 35 11.09 -1.29 5.47
N ASN A 36 10.42 -2.24 4.80
CA ASN A 36 9.43 -3.14 5.39
C ASN A 36 8.29 -2.40 6.12
N MET A 37 7.97 -1.16 5.73
CA MET A 37 6.92 -0.39 6.39
C MET A 37 5.53 -0.73 5.85
N PRO A 38 4.51 -0.88 6.73
CA PRO A 38 3.15 -1.14 6.29
C PRO A 38 2.49 0.11 5.69
N HIS A 39 1.83 -0.06 4.55
CA HIS A 39 0.93 0.93 3.97
C HIS A 39 -0.45 0.81 4.59
N ARG A 40 -1.08 1.96 4.88
CA ARG A 40 -2.46 2.04 5.34
C ARG A 40 -3.22 2.98 4.41
N LEU A 41 -3.94 2.39 3.47
CA LEU A 41 -4.65 3.10 2.42
C LEU A 41 -6.15 3.15 2.74
N VAL A 42 -6.73 4.33 2.83
CA VAL A 42 -8.18 4.46 2.97
C VAL A 42 -8.83 4.08 1.66
N LEU A 43 -9.57 2.97 1.63
CA LEU A 43 -10.31 2.51 0.45
C LEU A 43 -11.54 3.39 0.22
N SER A 44 -12.31 3.62 1.28
CA SER A 44 -13.40 4.57 1.30
C SER A 44 -13.77 4.91 2.75
N ARG A 45 -14.27 6.12 2.98
CA ARG A 45 -14.84 6.52 4.28
C ARG A 45 -16.19 5.86 4.53
N ASN A 46 -16.97 5.65 3.45
CA ASN A 46 -18.29 5.00 3.46
C ASN A 46 -18.28 3.84 2.47
N VAL A 47 -18.36 2.62 2.96
CA VAL A 47 -18.44 1.41 2.14
C VAL A 47 -19.81 0.77 2.27
N SER A 48 -20.33 0.24 1.16
CA SER A 48 -21.57 -0.52 1.10
C SER A 48 -21.31 -1.96 0.64
N PRO A 49 -22.18 -2.93 0.99
CA PRO A 49 -22.11 -4.26 0.41
C PRO A 49 -22.15 -4.20 -1.13
N GLY A 50 -21.17 -4.84 -1.78
CA GLY A 50 -21.06 -4.88 -3.23
C GLY A 50 -20.04 -3.89 -3.82
N ASP A 51 -19.50 -2.96 -3.03
CA ASP A 51 -18.41 -2.08 -3.47
C ASP A 51 -17.19 -2.90 -3.94
N LYS A 52 -16.57 -2.45 -5.05
CA LYS A 52 -15.36 -3.05 -5.62
C LYS A 52 -14.25 -2.02 -5.68
N PHE A 53 -13.04 -2.45 -5.34
CA PHE A 53 -11.84 -1.65 -5.39
C PHE A 53 -10.77 -2.42 -6.16
N GLU A 54 -10.04 -1.74 -7.04
CA GLU A 54 -8.85 -2.28 -7.67
C GLU A 54 -7.62 -1.77 -6.92
N ILE A 55 -6.74 -2.69 -6.53
CA ILE A 55 -5.50 -2.38 -5.82
C ILE A 55 -4.34 -2.88 -6.66
N ALA A 56 -3.43 -1.98 -7.02
CA ALA A 56 -2.13 -2.35 -7.57
C ALA A 56 -1.05 -2.13 -6.51
N VAL A 57 -0.13 -3.09 -6.39
CA VAL A 57 1.01 -3.03 -5.48
C VAL A 57 2.28 -3.21 -6.30
N PHE A 58 3.14 -2.20 -6.31
CA PHE A 58 4.44 -2.26 -6.97
C PHE A 58 5.50 -2.45 -5.90
N ALA A 59 6.17 -3.61 -5.95
CA ALA A 59 7.11 -4.06 -4.95
C ALA A 59 8.55 -3.94 -5.47
N ILE A 60 9.49 -3.51 -4.61
CA ILE A 60 10.88 -3.27 -4.98
C ILE A 60 11.80 -3.75 -3.86
N ASN A 61 12.77 -4.61 -4.19
CA ASN A 61 13.83 -5.01 -3.26
C ASN A 61 14.71 -3.79 -2.93
N GLY A 62 15.12 -3.69 -1.67
CA GLY A 62 15.81 -2.55 -1.11
C GLY A 62 17.08 -2.93 -0.34
N PRO A 63 17.99 -1.97 -0.10
CA PRO A 63 18.01 -0.61 -0.64
C PRO A 63 18.15 -0.63 -2.18
N ILE A 64 17.59 0.35 -2.90
CA ILE A 64 17.60 0.38 -4.38
C ILE A 64 19.03 0.23 -4.95
N SER A 65 20.03 0.80 -4.28
CA SER A 65 21.44 0.74 -4.67
C SER A 65 22.14 -0.59 -4.37
N ALA A 66 21.54 -1.46 -3.56
CA ALA A 66 22.14 -2.70 -3.07
C ALA A 66 21.07 -3.78 -2.87
N ALA A 67 20.14 -3.87 -3.83
CA ALA A 67 18.98 -4.75 -3.73
C ALA A 67 19.42 -6.22 -3.55
N PRO A 68 18.86 -6.95 -2.58
CA PRO A 68 19.19 -8.35 -2.36
C PRO A 68 18.77 -9.23 -3.55
N ALA A 69 19.55 -10.30 -3.76
CA ALA A 69 19.25 -11.34 -4.74
C ALA A 69 18.28 -12.40 -4.16
N ASN A 70 17.17 -11.95 -3.57
CA ASN A 70 16.11 -12.78 -3.00
C ASN A 70 14.75 -12.41 -3.59
N PHE A 71 13.70 -13.09 -3.15
CA PHE A 71 12.33 -12.83 -3.58
C PHE A 71 11.68 -11.71 -2.78
N LEU A 72 10.78 -10.98 -3.44
CA LEU A 72 9.81 -10.12 -2.77
C LEU A 72 8.66 -10.95 -2.23
N PHE A 73 8.15 -10.58 -1.06
CA PHE A 73 6.97 -11.21 -0.49
C PHE A 73 6.02 -10.19 0.13
N VAL A 74 4.73 -10.52 0.07
CA VAL A 74 3.68 -9.80 0.78
C VAL A 74 3.57 -10.42 2.17
N ARG A 75 3.94 -9.68 3.21
CA ARG A 75 3.88 -10.14 4.60
C ARG A 75 2.45 -10.14 5.13
N GLU A 76 1.69 -9.11 4.78
CA GLU A 76 0.28 -8.99 5.18
C GLU A 76 -0.52 -8.25 4.10
N ALA A 77 -1.78 -8.63 3.94
CA ALA A 77 -2.79 -7.88 3.18
C ALA A 77 -4.16 -8.12 3.83
N LYS A 78 -4.72 -7.07 4.43
CA LYS A 78 -6.02 -7.15 5.13
C LYS A 78 -6.82 -5.87 4.99
N VAL A 79 -8.14 -6.01 4.96
CA VAL A 79 -9.07 -4.88 5.03
C VAL A 79 -9.52 -4.72 6.48
N GLU A 80 -9.30 -3.53 7.03
CA GLU A 80 -9.68 -3.14 8.39
C GLU A 80 -10.87 -2.18 8.31
N PHE A 81 -11.93 -2.45 9.09
CA PHE A 81 -13.12 -1.63 9.16
C PHE A 81 -13.13 -0.81 10.44
N PHE A 82 -13.41 0.49 10.32
CA PHE A 82 -13.51 1.45 11.41
C PHE A 82 -14.89 2.09 11.40
N ARG A 83 -15.45 2.34 12.60
CA ARG A 83 -16.66 3.15 12.79
C ARG A 83 -16.34 4.62 12.58
#